data_AF-R9J6E7-F1
#
_entry.id   AF-R9J6E7-F1
#
_cell.length_a   1.000
_cell.length_b   1.000
_cell.length_c   1.000
_cell.angle_alpha   90.00
_cell.angle_beta   90.00
_cell.angle_gamma   90.00
#
_symmetry.space_group_name_H-M   'P 1'
#
loop_
_entity.id
_entity.type
_entity.pdbx_description
1 polymer ?
#
loop_
_entity_poly.entity_id
_entity_poly.type
_entity_poly.pdbx_seq_one_letter_code
_entity_poly.pdbx_strand_id
1 'polypeptide(L)'
;MRNEKEMMDLILGVAKKDERIRGVYMTGSRTNPNAPKDVFQDYDIVYIVRETGSFREDREWIDVFGRRLYMQYPDDRPEPGTDIGQCYGYLMQLADGNRLDLHVVTLEFALKDIAHDRLCRILMDKDMVLPEIPRSTDEDHWVKRPEEEDYLHCCNEFWWILNSIGKGLWRGEIPYVMDMLNMHGRPELVKMLAWNVGTERDFACSVGKFGKYLHRYLAEDHYERLMKTYPPAEEEAIWQSVFEMCGLFDETARKVGRELGYSYDEKEAHHSRLYLDCTSVLPKGAKEFVMVRKMKAGDEEKAAGIWLEGNLDAHGFVPEEYWKGNYEEVKRQLSDSEIYIYEDDEGIEGFVGLENGYIQGIFVKKEMRSKRIGRSLLNFCKGKYEKLSLHVYAENEKALNFYMREGFRTDEKRLDGSTGQQEYRMMWRKG
;
A
#
# COMPACT_ATOMS: atom_id res chain seq x y z
N MET A 1 -25.74 28.34 17.59
CA MET A 1 -25.09 28.02 16.31
C MET A 1 -25.93 28.67 15.23
N ARG A 2 -25.34 29.59 14.46
CA ARG A 2 -26.02 30.15 13.29
C ARG A 2 -26.20 29.05 12.26
N ASN A 3 -27.37 28.94 11.66
CA ASN A 3 -27.63 28.03 10.55
C ASN A 3 -27.11 28.62 9.23
N GLU A 4 -27.24 27.86 8.14
CA GLU A 4 -26.71 28.29 6.83
C GLU A 4 -27.28 29.61 6.34
N LYS A 5 -28.57 29.83 6.49
CA LYS A 5 -29.19 31.09 6.10
C LYS A 5 -28.62 32.24 6.94
N GLU A 6 -28.51 32.08 8.25
CA GLU A 6 -27.98 33.10 9.15
C GLU A 6 -26.50 33.43 8.85
N MET A 7 -25.69 32.41 8.51
CA MET A 7 -24.30 32.60 8.09
C MET A 7 -24.22 33.34 6.75
N MET A 8 -24.99 32.93 5.74
CA MET A 8 -25.01 33.59 4.44
C MET A 8 -25.52 35.02 4.52
N ASP A 9 -26.56 35.27 5.33
CA ASP A 9 -27.10 36.61 5.57
C ASP A 9 -26.06 37.51 6.24
N LEU A 10 -25.27 36.97 7.18
CA LEU A 10 -24.14 37.68 7.79
C LEU A 10 -23.04 37.99 6.77
N ILE A 11 -22.59 36.99 6.01
CA ILE A 11 -21.53 37.12 5.00
C ILE A 11 -21.90 38.18 3.96
N LEU A 12 -23.11 38.10 3.41
CA LEU A 12 -23.58 39.08 2.43
C LEU A 12 -23.88 40.43 3.07
N GLY A 13 -24.31 40.46 4.33
CA GLY A 13 -24.56 41.67 5.09
C GLY A 13 -23.29 42.50 5.33
N VAL A 14 -22.17 41.84 5.67
CA VAL A 14 -20.85 42.47 5.80
C VAL A 14 -20.42 43.05 4.45
N ALA A 15 -20.45 42.24 3.40
CA ALA A 15 -20.04 42.66 2.07
C ALA A 15 -20.88 43.81 1.50
N LYS A 16 -22.19 43.87 1.81
CA LYS A 16 -23.07 44.97 1.41
C LYS A 16 -22.71 46.28 2.11
N LYS A 17 -22.37 46.24 3.40
CA LYS A 17 -22.11 47.43 4.23
C LYS A 17 -20.72 48.02 4.05
N ASP A 18 -19.71 47.18 3.82
CA ASP A 18 -18.34 47.65 3.60
C ASP A 18 -18.15 48.05 2.12
N GLU A 19 -17.88 49.33 1.87
CA GLU A 19 -17.70 49.87 0.51
C GLU A 19 -16.42 49.39 -0.18
N ARG A 20 -15.44 48.92 0.60
CA ARG A 20 -14.20 48.34 0.08
C ARG A 20 -14.45 47.00 -0.61
N ILE A 21 -15.48 46.27 -0.18
CA ILE A 21 -15.90 45.00 -0.77
C ILE A 21 -16.84 45.27 -1.96
N ARG A 22 -16.43 44.82 -3.14
CA ARG A 22 -17.11 45.02 -4.42
C ARG A 22 -17.85 43.78 -4.91
N GLY A 23 -17.42 42.59 -4.52
CA GLY A 23 -18.08 41.34 -4.90
C GLY A 23 -17.88 40.24 -3.86
N VAL A 24 -18.69 39.19 -3.96
CA VAL A 24 -18.57 37.96 -3.17
C VAL A 24 -18.79 36.77 -4.09
N TYR A 25 -17.90 35.80 -4.02
CA TYR A 25 -18.13 34.46 -4.53
C TYR A 25 -17.77 33.42 -3.47
N MET A 26 -18.29 32.21 -3.64
CA MET A 26 -18.06 31.08 -2.76
C MET A 26 -17.46 29.94 -3.57
N THR A 27 -16.55 29.19 -2.96
CA THR A 27 -15.91 28.01 -3.56
C THR A 27 -16.11 26.78 -2.67
N GLY A 28 -15.39 25.70 -2.94
CA GLY A 28 -15.28 24.56 -2.03
C GLY A 28 -16.50 23.65 -1.97
N SER A 29 -16.63 22.91 -0.88
CA SER A 29 -17.60 21.79 -0.84
C SER A 29 -19.07 22.22 -0.91
N ARG A 30 -19.38 23.47 -0.50
CA ARG A 30 -20.75 24.01 -0.50
C ARG A 30 -21.28 24.34 -1.89
N THR A 31 -20.40 24.52 -2.88
CA THR A 31 -20.78 24.69 -4.28
C THR A 31 -20.86 23.36 -5.02
N ASN A 32 -20.27 22.29 -4.49
CA ASN A 32 -20.27 20.97 -5.10
C ASN A 32 -21.63 20.26 -4.90
N PRO A 33 -22.38 19.95 -5.98
CA PRO A 33 -23.66 19.26 -5.87
C PRO A 33 -23.55 17.81 -5.37
N ASN A 34 -22.37 17.18 -5.52
CA ASN A 34 -22.09 15.77 -5.18
C ASN A 34 -21.40 15.60 -3.81
N ALA A 35 -21.05 16.70 -3.14
CA ALA A 35 -20.48 16.66 -1.80
C ALA A 35 -21.56 16.39 -0.73
N PRO A 36 -21.23 15.71 0.38
CA PRO A 36 -22.12 15.61 1.52
C PRO A 36 -22.56 16.98 2.01
N LYS A 37 -23.85 17.12 2.32
CA LYS A 37 -24.42 18.31 2.94
C LYS A 37 -24.65 18.07 4.41
N ASP A 38 -23.73 18.53 5.24
CA ASP A 38 -23.74 18.33 6.68
C ASP A 38 -23.25 19.57 7.45
N VAL A 39 -23.24 19.48 8.77
CA VAL A 39 -22.89 20.57 9.69
C VAL A 39 -21.40 20.92 9.71
N PHE A 40 -20.54 20.11 9.08
CA PHE A 40 -19.09 20.30 9.01
C PHE A 40 -18.64 20.85 7.66
N GLN A 41 -19.56 21.27 6.79
CA GLN A 41 -19.18 22.01 5.59
C GLN A 41 -18.72 23.42 5.96
N ASP A 42 -17.46 23.71 5.65
CA ASP A 42 -16.87 25.03 5.82
C ASP A 42 -17.50 26.05 4.86
N TYR A 43 -17.43 27.34 5.23
CA TYR A 43 -17.78 28.44 4.32
C TYR A 43 -16.50 28.95 3.66
N ASP A 44 -16.22 28.50 2.44
CA ASP A 44 -15.11 29.00 1.62
C ASP A 44 -15.57 30.26 0.86
N ILE A 45 -15.33 31.44 1.44
CA ILE A 45 -15.83 32.71 0.92
C ILE A 45 -14.68 33.55 0.38
N VAL A 46 -14.93 34.24 -0.72
CA VAL A 46 -13.99 35.21 -1.27
C VAL A 46 -14.66 36.56 -1.45
N TYR A 47 -14.06 37.59 -0.87
CA TYR A 47 -14.42 38.98 -1.03
C TYR A 47 -13.51 39.66 -2.05
N ILE A 48 -14.13 40.21 -3.08
CA ILE A 48 -13.44 40.98 -4.10
C ILE A 48 -13.33 42.42 -3.63
N VAL A 49 -12.11 42.93 -3.53
CA VAL A 49 -11.77 44.25 -3.00
C VAL A 49 -10.93 45.03 -3.99
N ARG A 50 -10.80 46.35 -3.80
CA ARG A 50 -9.92 47.18 -4.64
C ARG A 50 -8.45 46.98 -4.33
N GLU A 51 -8.14 46.73 -3.06
CA GLU A 51 -6.80 46.49 -2.53
C GLU A 51 -6.92 45.67 -1.23
N THR A 52 -5.88 44.90 -0.88
CA THR A 52 -5.89 44.04 0.32
C THR A 52 -5.26 44.70 1.54
N GLY A 53 -4.49 45.78 1.37
CA GLY A 53 -3.72 46.45 2.41
C GLY A 53 -4.57 46.95 3.58
N SER A 54 -5.69 47.63 3.32
CA SER A 54 -6.54 48.15 4.40
C SER A 54 -7.18 47.05 5.25
N PHE A 55 -7.36 45.84 4.71
CA PHE A 55 -7.82 44.68 5.47
C PHE A 55 -6.69 44.03 6.26
N ARG A 56 -5.46 44.08 5.76
CA ARG A 56 -4.28 43.47 6.38
C ARG A 56 -3.74 44.29 7.55
N GLU A 57 -3.81 45.62 7.42
CA GLU A 57 -3.34 46.58 8.42
C GLU A 57 -4.30 46.67 9.61
N ASP A 58 -5.61 46.72 9.35
CA ASP A 58 -6.63 46.68 10.39
C ASP A 58 -6.97 45.23 10.75
N ARG A 59 -6.43 44.70 11.85
CA ARG A 59 -6.75 43.31 12.23
C ARG A 59 -8.13 43.16 12.89
N GLU A 60 -8.79 44.25 13.26
CA GLU A 60 -10.07 44.23 13.98
C GLU A 60 -11.28 44.17 13.06
N TRP A 61 -11.15 44.51 11.77
CA TRP A 61 -12.28 44.46 10.82
C TRP A 61 -12.99 43.10 10.80
N ILE A 62 -12.26 42.02 11.04
CA ILE A 62 -12.77 40.64 11.02
C ILE A 62 -13.70 40.32 12.20
N ASP A 63 -13.77 41.19 13.22
CA ASP A 63 -14.67 41.05 14.38
C ASP A 63 -16.14 41.09 14.02
N VAL A 64 -16.48 41.63 12.85
CA VAL A 64 -17.85 41.70 12.31
C VAL A 64 -18.51 40.32 12.16
N PHE A 65 -17.72 39.24 12.04
CA PHE A 65 -18.24 37.87 11.92
C PHE A 65 -18.60 37.23 13.26
N GLY A 66 -18.39 37.94 14.36
CA GLY A 66 -18.71 37.52 15.71
C GLY A 66 -17.54 36.87 16.44
N ARG A 67 -17.82 36.36 17.65
CA ARG A 67 -16.80 35.80 18.54
C ARG A 67 -16.12 34.59 17.90
N ARG A 68 -14.79 34.59 17.88
CA ARG A 68 -13.93 33.49 17.40
C ARG A 68 -13.41 32.64 18.56
N LEU A 69 -13.16 31.35 18.30
CA LEU A 69 -12.41 30.46 19.21
C LEU A 69 -10.92 30.55 18.90
N TYR A 70 -10.56 30.43 17.63
CA TYR A 70 -9.20 30.59 17.12
C TYR A 70 -9.24 31.02 15.65
N MET A 71 -8.12 31.55 15.17
CA MET A 71 -7.97 32.04 13.81
C MET A 71 -6.53 31.88 13.34
N GLN A 72 -6.35 31.63 12.05
CA GLN A 72 -5.06 31.59 11.38
C GLN A 72 -5.01 32.66 10.26
N TYR A 73 -3.84 33.26 10.09
CA TYR A 73 -3.50 34.12 8.95
C TYR A 73 -2.43 33.38 8.11
N PRO A 74 -2.83 32.61 7.09
CA PRO A 74 -1.88 31.83 6.27
C PRO A 74 -0.80 32.72 5.66
N ASP A 75 -1.19 33.92 5.24
CA ASP A 75 -0.35 34.84 4.49
C ASP A 75 0.51 35.79 5.34
N ASP A 76 0.51 35.63 6.67
CA ASP A 76 1.52 36.28 7.52
C ASP A 76 2.89 35.61 7.39
N ARG A 77 2.93 34.38 6.86
CA ARG A 77 4.14 33.67 6.44
C ARG A 77 3.87 33.02 5.08
N PRO A 78 3.81 33.83 4.01
CA PRO A 78 3.37 33.35 2.70
C PRO A 78 4.37 32.33 2.13
N GLU A 79 3.86 31.38 1.36
CA GLU A 79 4.70 30.51 0.54
C GLU A 79 5.42 31.33 -0.56
N PRO A 80 6.59 30.89 -1.05
CA PRO A 80 7.28 31.57 -2.14
C PRO A 80 6.38 31.72 -3.38
N GLY A 81 6.20 32.96 -3.86
CA GLY A 81 5.37 33.25 -5.04
C GLY A 81 3.96 33.76 -4.74
N THR A 82 3.51 33.72 -3.48
CA THR A 82 2.22 34.31 -3.09
C THR A 82 2.28 35.84 -3.09
N ASP A 83 1.40 36.47 -3.86
CA ASP A 83 1.23 37.91 -3.85
C ASP A 83 0.13 38.31 -2.84
N ILE A 84 0.58 38.65 -1.62
CA ILE A 84 -0.31 39.10 -0.54
C ILE A 84 -1.00 40.44 -0.83
N GLY A 85 -0.55 41.18 -1.86
CA GLY A 85 -1.22 42.36 -2.39
C GLY A 85 -2.44 42.01 -3.25
N GLN A 86 -2.49 40.79 -3.79
CA GLN A 86 -3.58 40.29 -4.62
C GLN A 86 -4.53 39.33 -3.90
N CYS A 87 -4.04 38.56 -2.91
CA CYS A 87 -4.84 37.60 -2.16
C CYS A 87 -4.37 37.52 -0.71
N TYR A 88 -5.30 37.55 0.25
CA TYR A 88 -4.97 37.40 1.67
C TYR A 88 -6.06 36.65 2.43
N GLY A 89 -5.69 35.61 3.17
CA GLY A 89 -6.58 34.65 3.82
C GLY A 89 -6.75 34.85 5.33
N TYR A 90 -7.95 34.52 5.81
CA TYR A 90 -8.38 34.49 7.20
C TYR A 90 -9.13 33.19 7.44
N LEU A 91 -8.56 32.29 8.23
CA LEU A 91 -9.18 30.99 8.49
C LEU A 91 -9.72 30.94 9.91
N MET A 92 -11.04 31.00 10.07
CA MET A 92 -11.69 31.27 11.35
C MET A 92 -12.53 30.11 11.86
N GLN A 93 -12.31 29.71 13.11
CA GLN A 93 -13.28 28.91 13.85
C GLN A 93 -14.12 29.81 14.75
N LEU A 94 -15.42 29.91 14.48
CA LEU A 94 -16.34 30.76 15.23
C LEU A 94 -16.84 30.06 16.49
N ALA A 95 -17.17 30.84 17.52
CA ALA A 95 -17.62 30.34 18.83
C ALA A 95 -18.98 29.63 18.80
N ASP A 96 -19.72 29.80 17.72
CA ASP A 96 -20.97 29.10 17.50
C ASP A 96 -20.81 27.79 16.71
N GLY A 97 -19.56 27.42 16.39
CA GLY A 97 -19.16 26.14 15.77
C GLY A 97 -18.94 26.20 14.27
N ASN A 98 -19.35 27.28 13.58
CA ASN A 98 -19.13 27.42 12.14
C ASN A 98 -17.67 27.73 11.81
N ARG A 99 -17.17 27.13 10.71
CA ARG A 99 -15.86 27.41 10.12
C ARG A 99 -16.03 28.33 8.91
N LEU A 100 -15.29 29.44 8.88
CA LEU A 100 -15.30 30.41 7.78
C LEU A 100 -13.86 30.60 7.30
N ASP A 101 -13.58 30.14 6.09
CA ASP A 101 -12.32 30.32 5.40
C ASP A 101 -12.52 31.44 4.38
N LEU A 102 -12.04 32.64 4.75
CA LEU A 102 -12.29 33.87 4.03
C LEU A 102 -11.03 34.38 3.35
N HIS A 103 -11.10 34.66 2.05
CA HIS A 103 -10.05 35.38 1.33
C HIS A 103 -10.54 36.76 0.92
N VAL A 104 -9.66 37.76 1.02
CA VAL A 104 -9.84 39.06 0.36
C VAL A 104 -8.91 39.11 -0.84
N VAL A 105 -9.46 39.39 -2.02
CA VAL A 105 -8.72 39.33 -3.28
C VAL A 105 -8.97 40.56 -4.14
N THR A 106 -8.00 40.95 -4.94
CA THR A 106 -8.23 41.98 -5.97
C THR A 106 -9.09 41.44 -7.10
N LEU A 107 -9.72 42.33 -7.87
CA LEU A 107 -10.47 41.93 -9.07
C LEU A 107 -9.61 41.16 -10.07
N GLU A 108 -8.35 41.56 -10.25
CA GLU A 108 -7.42 40.87 -11.14
C GLU A 108 -7.23 39.41 -10.74
N PHE A 109 -7.07 39.15 -9.44
CA PHE A 109 -6.94 37.80 -8.92
C PHE A 109 -8.24 37.02 -9.08
N ALA A 110 -9.38 37.61 -8.69
CA ALA A 110 -10.70 36.97 -8.78
C ALA A 110 -11.03 36.51 -10.21
N LEU A 111 -10.73 37.33 -11.22
CA LEU A 111 -10.99 36.98 -12.62
C LEU A 111 -10.18 35.77 -13.09
N LYS A 112 -8.96 35.59 -12.56
CA LYS A 112 -8.18 34.38 -12.78
C LYS A 112 -8.82 33.23 -12.00
N ASP A 113 -8.96 33.36 -10.68
CA ASP A 113 -9.42 32.30 -9.77
C ASP A 113 -10.77 31.68 -10.18
N ILE A 114 -11.77 32.53 -10.46
CA ILE A 114 -13.12 32.11 -10.88
C ILE A 114 -13.09 31.27 -12.18
N ALA A 115 -12.10 31.49 -13.05
CA ALA A 115 -11.95 30.74 -14.29
C ALA A 115 -11.22 29.40 -14.13
N HIS A 116 -10.51 29.18 -13.01
CA HIS A 116 -9.70 27.98 -12.79
C HIS A 116 -10.46 26.82 -12.13
N ASP A 117 -11.46 27.12 -11.29
CA ASP A 117 -12.23 26.10 -10.54
C ASP A 117 -13.72 26.25 -10.79
N ARG A 118 -14.34 25.21 -11.38
CA ARG A 118 -15.78 25.18 -11.65
C ARG A 118 -16.62 24.91 -10.40
N LEU A 119 -16.04 24.64 -9.24
CA LEU A 119 -16.71 24.69 -7.94
C LEU A 119 -16.84 26.12 -7.42
N CYS A 120 -17.27 27.04 -8.28
CA CYS A 120 -17.46 28.45 -7.95
C CYS A 120 -18.93 28.87 -8.08
N ARG A 121 -19.38 29.75 -7.18
CA ARG A 121 -20.68 30.40 -7.25
C ARG A 121 -20.56 31.88 -6.89
N ILE A 122 -20.89 32.76 -7.83
CA ILE A 122 -21.01 34.20 -7.57
C ILE A 122 -22.24 34.44 -6.69
N LEU A 123 -22.04 35.17 -5.60
CA LEU A 123 -23.08 35.51 -4.63
C LEU A 123 -23.47 37.00 -4.69
N MET A 124 -22.53 37.87 -5.05
CA MET A 124 -22.74 39.31 -5.16
C MET A 124 -21.71 39.94 -6.11
N ASP A 125 -22.17 40.86 -6.95
CA ASP A 125 -21.31 41.73 -7.76
C ASP A 125 -21.91 43.15 -7.77
N LYS A 126 -21.28 44.10 -7.07
CA LYS A 126 -21.76 45.50 -7.01
C LYS A 126 -21.44 46.28 -8.28
N ASP A 127 -20.39 45.87 -8.99
CA ASP A 127 -19.83 46.62 -10.11
C ASP A 127 -20.24 46.03 -11.47
N MET A 128 -20.86 44.84 -11.48
CA MET A 128 -21.28 44.11 -12.69
C MET A 128 -20.12 43.85 -13.65
N VAL A 129 -18.97 43.47 -13.09
CA VAL A 129 -17.71 43.24 -13.81
C VAL A 129 -17.29 41.77 -13.85
N LEU A 130 -17.98 40.90 -13.10
CA LEU A 130 -17.67 39.47 -13.07
C LEU A 130 -18.28 38.76 -14.29
N PRO A 131 -17.59 37.72 -14.80
CA PRO A 131 -18.10 36.94 -15.91
C PRO A 131 -19.35 36.13 -15.48
N GLU A 132 -20.21 35.82 -16.45
CA GLU A 132 -21.18 34.75 -16.25
C GLU A 132 -20.45 33.42 -16.12
N ILE A 133 -20.72 32.68 -15.06
CA ILE A 133 -20.12 31.36 -14.82
C ILE A 133 -21.15 30.24 -14.97
N PRO A 134 -20.76 29.07 -15.51
CA PRO A 134 -21.63 27.92 -15.60
C PRO A 134 -22.02 27.42 -14.20
N ARG A 135 -23.02 26.53 -14.14
CA ARG A 135 -23.39 25.86 -12.88
C ARG A 135 -22.19 25.09 -12.33
N SER A 136 -22.05 25.14 -11.01
CA SER A 136 -20.94 24.50 -10.32
C SER A 136 -20.94 22.98 -10.54
N THR A 137 -19.77 22.43 -10.84
CA THR A 137 -19.56 21.00 -11.12
C THR A 137 -18.19 20.56 -10.60
N ASP A 138 -18.04 19.29 -10.27
CA ASP A 138 -16.79 18.70 -9.77
C ASP A 138 -15.91 18.09 -10.88
N GLU A 139 -16.23 18.38 -12.15
CA GLU A 139 -15.53 17.90 -13.36
C GLU A 139 -14.02 18.12 -13.33
N ASP A 140 -13.55 19.23 -12.77
CA ASP A 140 -12.11 19.53 -12.67
C ASP A 140 -11.38 18.60 -11.68
N HIS A 141 -12.12 17.91 -10.82
CA HIS A 141 -11.64 16.93 -9.84
C HIS A 141 -11.99 15.49 -10.20
N TRP A 142 -12.47 15.26 -11.42
CA TRP A 142 -12.69 13.90 -11.88
C TRP A 142 -11.37 13.13 -11.99
N VAL A 143 -11.47 11.82 -11.85
CA VAL A 143 -10.32 10.93 -12.07
C VAL A 143 -9.83 11.14 -13.49
N LYS A 144 -8.56 11.52 -13.63
CA LYS A 144 -7.95 11.66 -14.95
C LYS A 144 -7.55 10.29 -15.47
N ARG A 145 -7.89 10.00 -16.72
CA ARG A 145 -7.38 8.82 -17.43
C ARG A 145 -5.85 8.89 -17.44
N PRO A 146 -5.15 7.86 -16.93
CA PRO A 146 -3.69 7.84 -16.98
C PRO A 146 -3.24 7.57 -18.41
N GLU A 147 -2.08 8.11 -18.78
CA GLU A 147 -1.32 7.58 -19.92
C GLU A 147 -0.63 6.27 -19.50
N GLU A 148 -0.15 5.48 -20.49
CA GLU A 148 0.53 4.21 -20.20
C GLU A 148 1.76 4.41 -19.31
N GLU A 149 2.50 5.51 -19.50
CA GLU A 149 3.67 5.85 -18.69
C GLU A 149 3.31 6.13 -17.22
N ASP A 150 2.22 6.85 -16.96
CA ASP A 150 1.74 7.12 -15.59
C ASP A 150 1.33 5.82 -14.88
N TYR A 151 0.67 4.93 -15.61
CA TYR A 151 0.25 3.62 -15.12
C TYR A 151 1.46 2.74 -14.77
N LEU A 152 2.44 2.66 -15.67
CA LEU A 152 3.66 1.88 -15.45
C LEU A 152 4.49 2.44 -14.29
N HIS A 153 4.60 3.77 -14.19
CA HIS A 153 5.27 4.42 -13.06
C HIS A 153 4.59 4.11 -11.73
N CYS A 154 3.25 4.18 -11.66
CA CYS A 154 2.49 3.82 -10.46
C CYS A 154 2.73 2.35 -10.06
N CYS A 155 2.72 1.43 -11.03
CA CYS A 155 3.03 0.01 -10.78
C CYS A 155 4.45 -0.16 -10.23
N ASN A 156 5.43 0.45 -10.88
CA ASN A 156 6.83 0.34 -10.50
C ASN A 156 7.08 0.92 -9.11
N GLU A 157 6.60 2.13 -8.83
CA GLU A 157 6.75 2.77 -7.52
C GLU A 157 6.14 1.92 -6.41
N PHE A 158 4.93 1.38 -6.61
CA PHE A 158 4.29 0.52 -5.62
C PHE A 158 5.12 -0.72 -5.30
N TRP A 159 5.64 -1.42 -6.32
CA TRP A 159 6.46 -2.61 -6.11
C TRP A 159 7.85 -2.26 -5.57
N TRP A 160 8.42 -1.14 -5.97
CA TRP A 160 9.75 -0.70 -5.55
C TRP A 160 9.81 -0.39 -4.05
N ILE A 161 8.82 0.33 -3.51
CA ILE A 161 8.81 0.78 -2.12
C ILE A 161 8.68 -0.37 -1.11
N LEU A 162 8.20 -1.54 -1.53
CA LEU A 162 8.08 -2.71 -0.66
C LEU A 162 9.43 -3.17 -0.12
N ASN A 163 10.52 -2.90 -0.85
CA ASN A 163 11.88 -3.18 -0.38
C ASN A 163 12.20 -2.44 0.93
N SER A 164 11.81 -1.17 1.00
CA SER A 164 12.05 -0.33 2.18
C SER A 164 11.13 -0.71 3.33
N ILE A 165 9.85 -1.00 3.04
CA ILE A 165 8.86 -1.46 4.02
C ILE A 165 9.29 -2.79 4.64
N GLY A 166 9.63 -3.79 3.81
CA GLY A 166 10.07 -5.11 4.27
C GLY A 166 11.34 -5.04 5.13
N LYS A 167 12.32 -4.22 4.73
CA LYS A 167 13.54 -3.98 5.53
C LYS A 167 13.22 -3.32 6.87
N GLY A 168 12.38 -2.29 6.87
CA GLY A 168 11.95 -1.61 8.09
C GLY A 168 11.25 -2.55 9.07
N LEU A 169 10.34 -3.40 8.57
CA LEU A 169 9.65 -4.41 9.38
C LEU A 169 10.61 -5.45 9.92
N TRP A 170 11.53 -5.96 9.09
CA TRP A 170 12.53 -6.91 9.54
C TRP A 170 13.41 -6.34 10.67
N ARG A 171 13.70 -5.03 10.63
CA ARG A 171 14.46 -4.31 11.67
C ARG A 171 13.62 -3.88 12.89
N GLY A 172 12.29 -3.96 12.83
CA GLY A 172 11.40 -3.45 13.88
C GLY A 172 11.27 -1.92 13.89
N GLU A 173 11.52 -1.25 12.76
CA GLU A 173 11.45 0.21 12.60
C GLU A 173 10.01 0.69 12.34
N ILE A 174 9.10 0.43 13.29
CA ILE A 174 7.65 0.60 13.10
C ILE A 174 7.23 2.01 12.64
N PRO A 175 7.69 3.13 13.24
CA PRO A 175 7.31 4.47 12.79
C PRO A 175 7.72 4.73 11.33
N TYR A 176 8.93 4.32 10.95
CA TYR A 176 9.42 4.46 9.58
C TYR A 176 8.54 3.69 8.60
N VAL A 177 8.15 2.46 8.93
CA VAL A 177 7.28 1.65 8.07
C VAL A 177 5.90 2.28 7.92
N MET A 178 5.30 2.78 9.01
CA MET A 178 4.00 3.44 8.97
C MET A 178 4.03 4.67 8.05
N ASP A 179 5.09 5.46 8.12
CA ASP A 179 5.27 6.63 7.27
C ASP A 179 5.52 6.22 5.80
N MET A 180 6.32 5.18 5.54
CA MET A 180 6.50 4.64 4.18
C MET A 180 5.17 4.14 3.58
N LEU A 181 4.33 3.48 4.38
CA LEU A 181 3.00 3.05 3.95
C LEU A 181 2.09 4.24 3.66
N ASN A 182 2.06 5.24 4.54
CA ASN A 182 1.13 6.36 4.44
C ASN A 182 1.52 7.37 3.34
N MET A 183 2.81 7.58 3.14
CA MET A 183 3.33 8.62 2.24
C MET A 183 3.69 8.10 0.84
N HIS A 184 3.98 6.80 0.70
CA HIS A 184 4.48 6.24 -0.57
C HIS A 184 3.69 5.03 -1.04
N GLY A 185 3.46 4.02 -0.20
CA GLY A 185 2.80 2.78 -0.64
C GLY A 185 1.30 2.94 -0.91
N ARG A 186 0.53 3.38 0.10
CA ARG A 186 -0.92 3.49 -0.01
C ARG A 186 -1.40 4.56 -1.00
N PRO A 187 -0.71 5.70 -1.19
CA PRO A 187 -1.05 6.65 -2.25
C PRO A 187 -1.09 6.01 -3.65
N GLU A 188 -0.14 5.12 -3.97
CA GLU A 188 -0.15 4.41 -5.26
C GLU A 188 -1.30 3.40 -5.37
N LEU A 189 -1.62 2.69 -4.28
CA LEU A 189 -2.83 1.86 -4.23
C LEU A 189 -4.12 2.67 -4.43
N VAL A 190 -4.26 3.80 -3.75
CA VAL A 190 -5.43 4.68 -3.89
C VAL A 190 -5.53 5.25 -5.30
N LYS A 191 -4.39 5.59 -5.93
CA LYS A 191 -4.33 6.02 -7.33
C LYS A 191 -4.83 4.91 -8.27
N MET A 192 -4.34 3.68 -8.12
CA MET A 192 -4.75 2.53 -8.92
C MET A 192 -6.25 2.20 -8.74
N LEU A 193 -6.76 2.23 -7.51
CA LEU A 193 -8.19 2.06 -7.23
C LEU A 193 -9.05 3.17 -7.84
N ALA A 194 -8.56 4.42 -7.81
CA ALA A 194 -9.22 5.54 -8.46
C ALA A 194 -9.31 5.34 -9.97
N TRP A 195 -8.24 4.88 -10.62
CA TRP A 195 -8.27 4.54 -12.05
C TRP A 195 -9.21 3.38 -12.36
N ASN A 196 -9.27 2.35 -11.52
CA ASN A 196 -10.26 1.29 -11.68
C ASN A 196 -11.69 1.84 -11.65
N VAL A 197 -12.02 2.67 -10.66
CA VAL A 197 -13.32 3.36 -10.61
C VAL A 197 -13.53 4.24 -11.85
N GLY A 198 -12.49 4.93 -12.31
CA GLY A 198 -12.49 5.73 -13.54
C GLY A 198 -12.86 4.89 -14.77
N THR A 199 -12.25 3.71 -14.95
CA THR A 199 -12.57 2.81 -16.08
C THR A 199 -14.02 2.34 -16.06
N GLU A 200 -14.61 2.10 -14.89
CA GLU A 200 -16.00 1.67 -14.73
C GLU A 200 -17.05 2.81 -14.89
N ARG A 201 -16.59 4.06 -14.96
CA ARG A 201 -17.41 5.27 -14.96
C ARG A 201 -17.05 6.22 -16.09
N ASP A 202 -16.32 5.75 -17.09
CA ASP A 202 -15.83 6.55 -18.22
C ASP A 202 -15.08 7.82 -17.78
N PHE A 203 -14.38 7.73 -16.63
CA PHE A 203 -13.66 8.84 -15.98
C PHE A 203 -14.55 10.04 -15.61
N ALA A 204 -15.87 9.85 -15.57
CA ALA A 204 -16.86 10.87 -15.23
C ALA A 204 -17.24 10.85 -13.73
N CYS A 205 -16.25 10.78 -12.85
CA CYS A 205 -16.48 10.76 -11.40
C CYS A 205 -15.29 11.29 -10.60
N SER A 206 -15.56 11.80 -9.39
CA SER A 206 -14.53 12.16 -8.41
C SER A 206 -14.53 11.19 -7.24
N VAL A 207 -13.38 10.58 -6.96
CA VAL A 207 -13.17 9.75 -5.75
C VAL A 207 -12.82 10.59 -4.52
N GLY A 208 -12.78 11.92 -4.66
CA GLY A 208 -12.41 12.86 -3.61
C GLY A 208 -10.93 12.81 -3.23
N LYS A 209 -10.46 13.87 -2.55
CA LYS A 209 -9.09 13.95 -2.03
C LYS A 209 -8.76 12.72 -1.17
N PHE A 210 -7.59 12.11 -1.42
CA PHE A 210 -7.14 10.87 -0.77
C PHE A 210 -8.12 9.68 -0.90
N GLY A 211 -8.98 9.67 -1.92
CA GLY A 211 -9.92 8.56 -2.13
C GLY A 211 -11.05 8.51 -1.11
N LYS A 212 -11.37 9.61 -0.41
CA LYS A 212 -12.40 9.65 0.64
C LYS A 212 -13.79 9.19 0.18
N TYR A 213 -14.07 9.17 -1.12
CA TYR A 213 -15.33 8.69 -1.70
C TYR A 213 -15.23 7.32 -2.37
N LEU A 214 -14.09 6.62 -2.30
CA LEU A 214 -13.93 5.28 -2.89
C LEU A 214 -14.99 4.27 -2.40
N HIS A 215 -15.45 4.39 -1.16
CA HIS A 215 -16.53 3.55 -0.59
C HIS A 215 -17.85 3.64 -1.36
N ARG A 216 -18.08 4.69 -2.16
CA ARG A 216 -19.29 4.85 -2.97
C ARG A 216 -19.24 4.06 -4.28
N TYR A 217 -18.04 3.64 -4.69
CA TYR A 217 -17.78 3.11 -6.02
C TYR A 217 -17.23 1.69 -5.99
N LEU A 218 -16.32 1.40 -5.06
CA LEU A 218 -15.75 0.06 -4.92
C LEU A 218 -16.79 -0.93 -4.43
N ALA A 219 -16.66 -2.18 -4.86
CA ALA A 219 -17.38 -3.30 -4.26
C ALA A 219 -17.01 -3.42 -2.76
N GLU A 220 -17.93 -3.94 -1.96
CA GLU A 220 -17.81 -3.99 -0.50
C GLU A 220 -16.54 -4.75 -0.07
N ASP A 221 -16.26 -5.89 -0.71
CA ASP A 221 -15.07 -6.71 -0.46
C ASP A 221 -13.77 -5.93 -0.77
N HIS A 222 -13.72 -5.17 -1.85
CA HIS A 222 -12.56 -4.36 -2.22
C HIS A 222 -12.34 -3.22 -1.24
N TYR A 223 -13.41 -2.57 -0.79
CA TYR A 223 -13.30 -1.49 0.19
C TYR A 223 -12.88 -2.02 1.57
N GLU A 224 -13.39 -3.18 2.00
CA GLU A 224 -12.94 -3.85 3.21
C GLU A 224 -11.45 -4.20 3.15
N ARG A 225 -10.96 -4.70 2.01
CA ARG A 225 -9.53 -4.98 1.79
C ARG A 225 -8.70 -3.70 1.85
N LEU A 226 -9.18 -2.58 1.28
CA LEU A 226 -8.52 -1.29 1.44
C LEU A 226 -8.44 -0.87 2.92
N MET A 227 -9.50 -1.08 3.70
CA MET A 227 -9.48 -0.76 5.14
C MET A 227 -8.49 -1.64 5.92
N LYS A 228 -8.31 -2.91 5.54
CA LYS A 228 -7.28 -3.79 6.12
C LYS A 228 -5.84 -3.30 5.85
N THR A 229 -5.63 -2.37 4.93
CA THR A 229 -4.31 -1.73 4.71
C THR A 229 -3.97 -0.62 5.70
N TYR A 230 -4.84 -0.36 6.69
CA TYR A 230 -4.62 0.60 7.78
C TYR A 230 -4.45 -0.15 9.12
N PRO A 231 -3.24 -0.66 9.41
CA PRO A 231 -3.02 -1.49 10.58
C PRO A 231 -2.85 -0.65 11.85
N PRO A 232 -3.11 -1.21 13.04
CA PRO A 232 -2.52 -0.70 14.27
C PRO A 232 -0.98 -0.77 14.19
N ALA A 233 -0.29 -0.01 15.03
CA ALA A 233 1.18 0.03 15.08
C ALA A 233 1.78 -1.22 15.74
N GLU A 234 1.46 -2.40 15.20
CA GLU A 234 1.87 -3.72 15.67
C GLU A 234 2.50 -4.50 14.51
N GLU A 235 3.68 -5.10 14.72
CA GLU A 235 4.50 -5.71 13.65
C GLU A 235 3.71 -6.72 12.81
N GLU A 236 2.99 -7.65 13.45
CA GLU A 236 2.20 -8.67 12.76
C GLU A 236 1.05 -8.05 11.95
N ALA A 237 0.33 -7.09 12.54
CA ALA A 237 -0.77 -6.42 11.85
C ALA A 237 -0.28 -5.65 10.62
N ILE A 238 0.92 -5.04 10.71
CA ILE A 238 1.53 -4.33 9.59
C ILE A 238 1.95 -5.30 8.48
N TRP A 239 2.55 -6.45 8.81
CA TRP A 239 2.85 -7.49 7.80
C TRP A 239 1.59 -7.93 7.06
N GLN A 240 0.50 -8.23 7.79
CA GLN A 240 -0.76 -8.64 7.17
C GLN A 240 -1.36 -7.54 6.29
N SER A 241 -1.34 -6.30 6.76
CA SER A 241 -1.77 -5.13 5.98
C SER A 241 -0.96 -4.97 4.70
N VAL A 242 0.36 -5.14 4.75
CA VAL A 242 1.23 -5.05 3.57
C VAL A 242 0.89 -6.15 2.55
N PHE A 243 0.70 -7.40 3.00
CA PHE A 243 0.35 -8.48 2.09
C PHE A 243 -1.03 -8.32 1.46
N GLU A 244 -2.01 -7.83 2.21
CA GLU A 244 -3.33 -7.46 1.71
C GLU A 244 -3.23 -6.34 0.67
N MET A 245 -2.43 -5.31 0.97
CA MET A 245 -2.16 -4.19 0.07
C MET A 245 -1.56 -4.67 -1.26
N CYS A 246 -0.58 -5.59 -1.22
CA CYS A 246 0.01 -6.18 -2.42
C CYS A 246 -1.02 -6.97 -3.25
N GLY A 247 -1.86 -7.78 -2.59
CA GLY A 247 -2.89 -8.56 -3.28
C GLY A 247 -3.94 -7.68 -3.94
N LEU A 248 -4.38 -6.62 -3.25
CA LEU A 248 -5.37 -5.69 -3.78
C LEU A 248 -4.78 -4.87 -4.94
N PHE A 249 -3.52 -4.45 -4.83
CA PHE A 249 -2.83 -3.70 -5.88
C PHE A 249 -2.64 -4.55 -7.15
N ASP A 250 -2.09 -5.77 -7.02
CA ASP A 250 -1.83 -6.66 -8.15
C ASP A 250 -3.11 -6.95 -8.95
N GLU A 251 -4.20 -7.31 -8.25
CA GLU A 251 -5.50 -7.55 -8.87
C GLU A 251 -6.05 -6.31 -9.59
N THR A 252 -6.02 -5.15 -8.90
CA THR A 252 -6.55 -3.89 -9.45
C THR A 252 -5.72 -3.41 -10.64
N ALA A 253 -4.39 -3.46 -10.55
CA ALA A 253 -3.48 -3.04 -11.60
C ALA A 253 -3.69 -3.88 -12.87
N ARG A 254 -3.73 -5.22 -12.73
CA ARG A 254 -4.03 -6.12 -13.85
C ARG A 254 -5.37 -5.81 -14.51
N LYS A 255 -6.40 -5.50 -13.72
CA LYS A 255 -7.72 -5.11 -14.24
C LYS A 255 -7.64 -3.80 -15.02
N VAL A 256 -7.08 -2.75 -14.41
CA VAL A 256 -6.92 -1.43 -15.05
C VAL A 256 -6.10 -1.53 -16.34
N GLY A 257 -4.98 -2.26 -16.32
CA GLY A 257 -4.15 -2.50 -17.50
C GLY A 257 -4.93 -3.16 -18.63
N ARG A 258 -5.75 -4.18 -18.33
CA ARG A 258 -6.62 -4.82 -19.34
C ARG A 258 -7.67 -3.87 -19.91
N GLU A 259 -8.36 -3.10 -19.07
CA GLU A 259 -9.42 -2.17 -19.49
C GLU A 259 -8.87 -0.99 -20.31
N LEU A 260 -7.63 -0.56 -20.04
CA LEU A 260 -6.97 0.53 -20.75
C LEU A 260 -6.10 0.05 -21.93
N GLY A 261 -5.83 -1.24 -22.05
CA GLY A 261 -4.94 -1.81 -23.06
C GLY A 261 -3.44 -1.62 -22.78
N TYR A 262 -3.06 -1.44 -21.51
CA TYR A 262 -1.68 -1.27 -21.07
C TYR A 262 -1.06 -2.57 -20.57
N SER A 263 0.25 -2.72 -20.76
CA SER A 263 0.98 -3.91 -20.33
C SER A 263 1.28 -3.85 -18.82
N TYR A 264 1.00 -4.92 -18.09
CA TYR A 264 1.38 -5.06 -16.68
C TYR A 264 2.66 -5.89 -16.55
N ASP A 265 3.68 -5.38 -15.85
CA ASP A 265 4.92 -6.13 -15.61
C ASP A 265 4.73 -7.16 -14.49
N GLU A 266 4.25 -8.34 -14.88
CA GLU A 266 4.03 -9.46 -13.96
C GLU A 266 5.31 -9.96 -13.30
N LYS A 267 6.45 -9.83 -13.99
CA LYS A 267 7.74 -10.32 -13.49
C LYS A 267 8.24 -9.41 -12.38
N GLU A 268 8.17 -8.10 -12.57
CA GLU A 268 8.53 -7.13 -11.54
C GLU A 268 7.64 -7.30 -10.29
N ALA A 269 6.32 -7.40 -10.50
CA ALA A 269 5.37 -7.65 -9.43
C ALA A 269 5.71 -8.92 -8.64
N HIS A 270 5.98 -10.03 -9.35
CA HIS A 270 6.35 -11.30 -8.75
C HIS A 270 7.66 -11.22 -7.98
N HIS A 271 8.71 -10.66 -8.57
CA HIS A 271 10.03 -10.58 -7.92
C HIS A 271 10.03 -9.66 -6.70
N SER A 272 9.33 -8.53 -6.75
CA SER A 272 9.17 -7.66 -5.58
C SER A 272 8.39 -8.37 -4.48
N ARG A 273 7.27 -9.04 -4.82
CA ARG A 273 6.50 -9.81 -3.86
C ARG A 273 7.32 -10.95 -3.25
N LEU A 274 8.09 -11.68 -4.06
CA LEU A 274 8.98 -12.75 -3.63
C LEU A 274 10.03 -12.24 -2.64
N TYR A 275 10.66 -11.09 -2.91
CA TYR A 275 11.60 -10.47 -1.98
C TYR A 275 10.95 -10.17 -0.62
N LEU A 276 9.73 -9.63 -0.64
CA LEU A 276 8.96 -9.33 0.56
C LEU A 276 8.60 -10.60 1.36
N ASP A 277 8.13 -11.65 0.67
CA ASP A 277 7.81 -12.93 1.29
C ASP A 277 9.05 -13.57 1.92
N CYS A 278 10.19 -13.55 1.23
CA CYS A 278 11.48 -14.01 1.78
C CYS A 278 11.89 -13.21 3.02
N THR A 279 11.72 -11.88 2.96
CA THR A 279 12.06 -10.98 4.07
C THR A 279 11.22 -11.27 5.32
N SER A 280 9.93 -11.58 5.14
CA SER A 280 8.99 -11.81 6.25
C SER A 280 9.34 -13.04 7.11
N VAL A 281 9.95 -14.06 6.50
CA VAL A 281 10.32 -15.30 7.20
C VAL A 281 11.81 -15.36 7.57
N LEU A 282 12.60 -14.39 7.11
CA LEU A 282 14.04 -14.34 7.33
C LEU A 282 14.35 -14.27 8.84
N PRO A 283 15.13 -15.21 9.41
CA PRO A 283 15.44 -15.21 10.83
C PRO A 283 16.07 -13.89 11.29
N LYS A 284 15.63 -13.37 12.44
CA LYS A 284 16.21 -12.17 13.05
C LYS A 284 17.70 -12.43 13.34
N GLY A 285 18.57 -11.56 12.82
CA GLY A 285 20.03 -11.71 12.93
C GLY A 285 20.70 -12.50 11.79
N ALA A 286 19.97 -12.86 10.72
CA ALA A 286 20.57 -13.38 9.50
C ALA A 286 21.65 -12.43 8.96
N LYS A 287 22.81 -12.98 8.58
CA LYS A 287 23.95 -12.24 8.03
C LYS A 287 23.93 -12.12 6.51
N GLU A 288 23.18 -12.99 5.87
CA GLU A 288 23.02 -13.07 4.42
C GLU A 288 21.53 -13.16 4.11
N PHE A 289 21.12 -12.51 3.02
CA PHE A 289 19.77 -12.65 2.51
C PHE A 289 19.66 -13.98 1.76
N VAL A 290 18.56 -14.70 1.98
CA VAL A 290 18.28 -15.95 1.29
C VAL A 290 16.93 -15.87 0.62
N MET A 291 16.84 -16.39 -0.60
CA MET A 291 15.62 -16.45 -1.39
C MET A 291 14.73 -17.61 -0.92
N VAL A 292 14.40 -17.63 0.38
CA VAL A 292 13.60 -18.66 1.03
C VAL A 292 12.33 -18.04 1.57
N ARG A 293 11.19 -18.50 1.06
CA ARG A 293 9.85 -18.07 1.51
C ARG A 293 9.05 -19.25 2.04
N LYS A 294 7.97 -18.97 2.77
CA LYS A 294 6.97 -20.01 3.10
C LYS A 294 6.31 -20.50 1.81
N MET A 295 5.99 -21.79 1.76
CA MET A 295 5.18 -22.36 0.67
C MET A 295 3.78 -21.72 0.68
N LYS A 296 3.24 -21.48 -0.51
CA LYS A 296 1.90 -20.91 -0.74
C LYS A 296 1.03 -21.93 -1.45
N ALA A 297 -0.28 -21.71 -1.38
CA ALA A 297 -1.24 -22.46 -2.19
C ALA A 297 -0.87 -22.37 -3.68
N GLY A 298 -0.79 -23.51 -4.35
CA GLY A 298 -0.40 -23.63 -5.76
C GLY A 298 1.05 -24.08 -5.99
N ASP A 299 1.91 -24.07 -4.96
CA ASP A 299 3.29 -24.54 -5.07
C ASP A 299 3.42 -26.07 -4.97
N GLU A 300 2.40 -26.75 -4.47
CA GLU A 300 2.46 -28.14 -4.01
C GLU A 300 2.82 -29.10 -5.14
N GLU A 301 2.31 -28.87 -6.34
CA GLU A 301 2.61 -29.68 -7.51
C GLU A 301 4.09 -29.59 -7.89
N LYS A 302 4.68 -28.39 -7.84
CA LYS A 302 6.12 -28.20 -8.12
C LYS A 302 6.97 -28.83 -7.03
N ALA A 303 6.62 -28.63 -5.76
CA ALA A 303 7.34 -29.21 -4.63
C ALA A 303 7.27 -30.75 -4.63
N ALA A 304 6.09 -31.33 -4.88
CA ALA A 304 5.90 -32.78 -5.02
C ALA A 304 6.68 -33.34 -6.22
N GLY A 305 6.75 -32.62 -7.34
CA GLY A 305 7.59 -32.98 -8.48
C GLY A 305 9.08 -33.05 -8.12
N ILE A 306 9.60 -32.04 -7.42
CA ILE A 306 10.99 -32.00 -6.93
C ILE A 306 11.27 -33.14 -5.94
N TRP A 307 10.30 -33.45 -5.07
CA TRP A 307 10.37 -34.59 -4.16
C TRP A 307 10.50 -35.90 -4.95
N LEU A 308 9.63 -36.15 -5.92
CA LEU A 308 9.61 -37.40 -6.68
C LEU A 308 10.92 -37.58 -7.47
N GLU A 309 11.34 -36.56 -8.21
CA GLU A 309 12.60 -36.56 -8.95
C GLU A 309 13.80 -36.80 -8.02
N GLY A 310 13.82 -36.11 -6.87
CA GLY A 310 14.86 -36.25 -5.87
C GLY A 310 14.98 -37.66 -5.31
N ASN A 311 13.85 -38.31 -5.00
CA ASN A 311 13.85 -39.66 -4.47
C ASN A 311 14.22 -40.71 -5.51
N LEU A 312 13.71 -40.60 -6.75
CA LEU A 312 14.07 -41.53 -7.83
C LEU A 312 15.58 -41.47 -8.15
N ASP A 313 16.20 -40.30 -8.06
CA ASP A 313 17.65 -40.13 -8.31
C ASP A 313 18.52 -40.60 -7.13
N ALA A 314 18.09 -40.38 -5.89
CA ALA A 314 18.91 -40.61 -4.70
C ALA A 314 18.68 -41.98 -4.02
N HIS A 315 17.55 -42.63 -4.30
CA HIS A 315 17.10 -43.83 -3.59
C HIS A 315 16.79 -45.01 -4.51
N GLY A 316 17.68 -45.30 -5.46
CA GLY A 316 17.55 -46.46 -6.37
C GLY A 316 17.57 -47.83 -5.68
N PHE A 317 17.81 -47.87 -4.36
CA PHE A 317 17.67 -49.05 -3.51
C PHE A 317 16.25 -49.27 -2.97
N VAL A 318 15.34 -48.30 -3.18
CA VAL A 318 13.89 -48.42 -2.92
C VAL A 318 13.17 -48.50 -4.28
N PRO A 319 12.20 -49.42 -4.47
CA PRO A 319 11.49 -49.55 -5.74
C PRO A 319 10.84 -48.24 -6.20
N GLU A 320 10.89 -47.93 -7.50
CA GLU A 320 10.31 -46.69 -8.04
C GLU A 320 8.80 -46.59 -7.81
N GLU A 321 8.10 -47.74 -7.81
CA GLU A 321 6.67 -47.85 -7.59
C GLU A 321 6.26 -47.33 -6.21
N TYR A 322 7.15 -47.46 -5.21
CA TYR A 322 6.92 -46.90 -3.89
C TYR A 322 6.83 -45.37 -3.95
N TRP A 323 7.79 -44.71 -4.61
CA TRP A 323 7.80 -43.24 -4.71
C TRP A 323 6.63 -42.73 -5.54
N LYS A 324 6.36 -43.35 -6.70
CA LYS A 324 5.25 -42.99 -7.57
C LYS A 324 3.90 -43.21 -6.88
N GLY A 325 3.74 -44.30 -6.13
CA GLY A 325 2.52 -44.61 -5.39
C GLY A 325 2.22 -43.64 -4.24
N ASN A 326 3.25 -43.00 -3.66
CA ASN A 326 3.09 -42.04 -2.57
C ASN A 326 2.94 -40.58 -3.05
N TYR A 327 3.07 -40.30 -4.35
CA TYR A 327 3.09 -38.93 -4.89
C TYR A 327 1.87 -38.08 -4.46
N GLU A 328 0.66 -38.59 -4.68
CA GLU A 328 -0.57 -37.85 -4.36
C GLU A 328 -0.76 -37.64 -2.85
N GLU A 329 -0.27 -38.57 -2.03
CA GLU A 329 -0.31 -38.42 -0.57
C GLU A 329 0.69 -37.38 -0.09
N VAL A 330 1.93 -37.41 -0.59
CA VAL A 330 2.95 -36.41 -0.25
C VAL A 330 2.51 -35.02 -0.69
N LYS A 331 1.92 -34.88 -1.88
CA LYS A 331 1.37 -33.59 -2.34
C LYS A 331 0.33 -33.02 -1.37
N ARG A 332 -0.57 -33.88 -0.85
CA ARG A 332 -1.52 -33.46 0.21
C ARG A 332 -0.79 -33.07 1.49
N GLN A 333 0.14 -33.90 1.96
CA GLN A 333 0.90 -33.64 3.20
C GLN A 333 1.72 -32.35 3.15
N LEU A 334 2.28 -31.99 1.99
CA LEU A 334 2.99 -30.73 1.80
C LEU A 334 2.08 -29.54 2.10
N SER A 335 0.80 -29.60 1.74
CA SER A 335 -0.19 -28.54 1.98
C SER A 335 -0.43 -28.28 3.48
N ASP A 336 -0.36 -29.35 4.28
CA ASP A 336 -0.65 -29.32 5.72
C ASP A 336 0.61 -29.14 6.59
N SER A 337 1.79 -29.11 5.98
CA SER A 337 3.09 -29.09 6.67
C SER A 337 3.77 -27.73 6.61
N GLU A 338 4.70 -27.46 7.55
CA GLU A 338 5.54 -26.27 7.50
C GLU A 338 6.65 -26.44 6.44
N ILE A 339 6.36 -26.02 5.20
CA ILE A 339 7.29 -26.08 4.08
C ILE A 339 7.87 -24.70 3.76
N TYR A 340 9.18 -24.65 3.55
CA TYR A 340 9.88 -23.48 3.02
C TYR A 340 10.47 -23.79 1.65
N ILE A 341 10.27 -22.86 0.72
CA ILE A 341 10.64 -22.97 -0.68
C ILE A 341 11.83 -22.05 -0.93
N TYR A 342 12.84 -22.56 -1.65
CA TYR A 342 13.80 -21.71 -2.34
C TYR A 342 13.27 -21.38 -3.72
N GLU A 343 13.08 -20.09 -4.00
CA GLU A 343 12.61 -19.60 -5.30
C GLU A 343 13.46 -18.41 -5.76
N ASP A 344 13.95 -18.46 -7.00
CA ASP A 344 14.62 -17.34 -7.66
C ASP A 344 13.88 -16.93 -8.94
N ASP A 345 14.55 -16.20 -9.84
CA ASP A 345 13.96 -15.71 -11.10
C ASP A 345 13.66 -16.83 -12.11
N GLU A 346 14.20 -18.04 -11.92
CA GLU A 346 13.87 -19.23 -12.72
C GLU A 346 12.69 -20.02 -12.11
N GLY A 347 12.30 -19.69 -10.87
CA GLY A 347 11.17 -20.26 -10.15
C GLY A 347 11.59 -21.12 -8.96
N ILE A 348 10.75 -22.10 -8.62
CA ILE A 348 10.95 -22.96 -7.44
C ILE A 348 12.04 -23.99 -7.74
N GLU A 349 13.16 -23.93 -7.01
CA GLU A 349 14.34 -24.77 -7.25
C GLU A 349 14.63 -25.79 -6.15
N GLY A 350 14.00 -25.63 -4.98
CA GLY A 350 14.12 -26.57 -3.89
C GLY A 350 13.20 -26.23 -2.73
N PHE A 351 13.09 -27.15 -1.78
CA PHE A 351 12.29 -26.94 -0.58
C PHE A 351 12.85 -27.71 0.62
N VAL A 352 12.40 -27.31 1.80
CA VAL A 352 12.66 -28.01 3.06
C VAL A 352 11.36 -28.12 3.86
N GLY A 353 11.05 -29.32 4.33
CA GLY A 353 9.98 -29.58 5.28
C GLY A 353 10.49 -29.56 6.71
N LEU A 354 9.82 -28.83 7.58
CA LEU A 354 10.21 -28.62 8.97
C LEU A 354 9.08 -28.95 9.94
N GLU A 355 9.45 -29.48 11.11
CA GLU A 355 8.54 -29.68 12.22
C GLU A 355 9.31 -29.59 13.54
N ASN A 356 9.15 -28.50 14.29
CA ASN A 356 9.76 -28.33 15.62
C ASN A 356 11.28 -28.63 15.67
N GLY A 357 12.03 -28.21 14.65
CA GLY A 357 13.47 -28.46 14.53
C GLY A 357 13.84 -29.83 13.96
N TYR A 358 12.87 -30.64 13.56
CA TYR A 358 13.07 -31.82 12.73
C TYR A 358 12.96 -31.44 11.24
N ILE A 359 13.99 -31.76 10.45
CA ILE A 359 13.96 -31.65 8.99
C ILE A 359 13.38 -32.95 8.46
N GLN A 360 12.13 -32.89 7.98
CA GLN A 360 11.43 -34.04 7.40
C GLN A 360 12.03 -34.41 6.03
N GLY A 361 12.51 -33.41 5.30
CA GLY A 361 13.20 -33.61 4.03
C GLY A 361 13.72 -32.29 3.46
N ILE A 362 14.80 -32.37 2.69
CA ILE A 362 15.34 -31.26 1.93
C ILE A 362 15.61 -31.74 0.51
N PHE A 363 15.02 -31.04 -0.46
CA PHE A 363 15.10 -31.43 -1.85
C PHE A 363 15.50 -30.23 -2.70
N VAL A 364 16.36 -30.47 -3.68
CA VAL A 364 16.83 -29.48 -4.65
C VAL A 364 16.80 -30.15 -6.02
N LYS A 365 16.25 -29.46 -7.03
CA LYS A 365 16.25 -29.93 -8.42
C LYS A 365 17.64 -30.40 -8.83
N LYS A 366 17.72 -31.51 -9.55
CA LYS A 366 19.00 -32.15 -9.90
C LYS A 366 19.98 -31.17 -10.54
N GLU A 367 19.49 -30.33 -11.43
CA GLU A 367 20.29 -29.40 -12.25
C GLU A 367 20.79 -28.18 -11.46
N MET A 368 20.20 -27.95 -10.28
CA MET A 368 20.53 -26.83 -9.39
C MET A 368 21.35 -27.25 -8.17
N ARG A 369 21.66 -28.54 -8.04
CA ARG A 369 22.55 -29.03 -6.97
C ARG A 369 23.95 -28.46 -7.14
N SER A 370 24.66 -28.36 -6.01
CA SER A 370 25.98 -27.71 -5.92
C SER A 370 26.01 -26.19 -6.22
N LYS A 371 24.87 -25.55 -6.49
CA LYS A 371 24.73 -24.08 -6.58
C LYS A 371 24.38 -23.42 -5.23
N ARG A 372 24.75 -24.07 -4.11
CA ARG A 372 24.52 -23.62 -2.72
C ARG A 372 23.05 -23.57 -2.24
N ILE A 373 22.05 -23.88 -3.08
CA ILE A 373 20.62 -23.87 -2.68
C ILE A 373 20.35 -24.70 -1.42
N GLY A 374 20.81 -25.96 -1.38
CA GLY A 374 20.64 -26.82 -0.20
C GLY A 374 21.29 -26.23 1.06
N ARG A 375 22.43 -25.53 0.91
CA ARG A 375 23.07 -24.81 2.01
C ARG A 375 22.23 -23.60 2.44
N SER A 376 21.65 -22.85 1.51
CA SER A 376 20.78 -21.71 1.82
C SER A 376 19.55 -22.13 2.61
N LEU A 377 18.87 -23.19 2.17
CA LEU A 377 17.74 -23.79 2.89
C LEU A 377 18.15 -24.27 4.30
N LEU A 378 19.31 -24.92 4.42
CA LEU A 378 19.79 -25.39 5.71
C LEU A 378 20.22 -24.25 6.65
N ASN A 379 20.86 -23.20 6.12
CA ASN A 379 21.23 -22.02 6.88
C ASN A 379 19.99 -21.25 7.38
N PHE A 380 18.95 -21.18 6.56
CA PHE A 380 17.65 -20.68 6.99
C PHE A 380 17.12 -21.47 8.20
N CYS A 381 17.15 -22.82 8.14
CA CYS A 381 16.74 -23.67 9.26
C CYS A 381 17.58 -23.43 10.52
N LYS A 382 18.91 -23.32 10.36
CA LYS A 382 19.87 -23.06 11.46
C LYS A 382 19.66 -21.69 12.11
N GLY A 383 19.17 -20.71 11.36
CA GLY A 383 18.80 -19.40 11.89
C GLY A 383 17.54 -19.45 12.75
N LYS A 384 16.62 -20.38 12.46
CA LYS A 384 15.31 -20.50 13.14
C LYS A 384 15.34 -21.39 14.39
N TYR A 385 16.24 -22.38 14.45
CA TYR A 385 16.27 -23.36 15.52
C TYR A 385 17.65 -23.45 16.21
N GLU A 386 17.66 -23.67 17.52
CA GLU A 386 18.88 -23.89 18.30
C GLU A 386 19.44 -25.33 18.13
N LYS A 387 18.57 -26.27 17.77
CA LYS A 387 18.90 -27.66 17.48
C LYS A 387 18.11 -28.12 16.26
N LEU A 388 18.78 -28.83 15.37
CA LEU A 388 18.16 -29.49 14.23
C LEU A 388 18.41 -30.99 14.30
N SER A 389 17.45 -31.78 13.81
CA SER A 389 17.64 -33.21 13.60
C SER A 389 16.98 -33.69 12.32
N LEU A 390 17.48 -34.80 11.77
CA LEU A 390 16.96 -35.41 10.56
C LEU A 390 17.31 -36.90 10.52
N HIS A 391 16.65 -37.62 9.63
CA HIS A 391 17.09 -38.96 9.23
C HIS A 391 17.58 -38.97 7.79
N VAL A 392 18.60 -39.78 7.54
CA VAL A 392 19.16 -39.97 6.20
C VAL A 392 19.56 -41.42 6.02
N TYR A 393 19.14 -42.03 4.91
CA TYR A 393 19.52 -43.40 4.57
C TYR A 393 21.04 -43.55 4.48
N ALA A 394 21.54 -44.66 5.01
CA ALA A 394 22.98 -44.98 5.03
C ALA A 394 23.56 -45.08 3.62
N GLU A 395 22.76 -45.57 2.68
CA GLU A 395 23.06 -45.77 1.27
C GLU A 395 23.08 -44.44 0.49
N ASN A 396 22.48 -43.36 1.02
CA ASN A 396 22.57 -42.02 0.44
C ASN A 396 23.82 -41.28 0.95
N GLU A 397 25.00 -41.78 0.55
CA GLU A 397 26.30 -41.21 0.95
C GLU A 397 26.45 -39.73 0.58
N LYS A 398 25.83 -39.31 -0.54
CA LYS A 398 25.85 -37.90 -0.99
C LYS A 398 25.18 -36.99 0.04
N ALA A 399 23.98 -37.35 0.51
CA ALA A 399 23.25 -36.58 1.51
C ALA A 399 23.96 -36.64 2.88
N LEU A 400 24.46 -37.82 3.29
CA LEU A 400 25.24 -37.96 4.52
C LEU A 400 26.45 -37.00 4.53
N ASN A 401 27.23 -36.99 3.44
CA ASN A 401 28.39 -36.11 3.27
C ASN A 401 28.00 -34.63 3.20
N PHE A 402 26.84 -34.30 2.62
CA PHE A 402 26.30 -32.95 2.67
C PHE A 402 26.04 -32.50 4.11
N TYR A 403 25.29 -33.26 4.90
CA TYR A 403 24.97 -32.87 6.28
C TYR A 403 26.20 -32.83 7.19
N MET A 404 27.13 -33.78 7.06
CA MET A 404 28.38 -33.77 7.83
C MET A 404 29.21 -32.50 7.56
N ARG A 405 29.34 -32.09 6.29
CA ARG A 405 30.04 -30.84 5.91
C ARG A 405 29.35 -29.60 6.47
N GLU A 406 28.03 -29.66 6.60
CA GLU A 406 27.21 -28.60 7.18
C GLU A 406 27.14 -28.66 8.71
N GLY A 407 27.95 -29.52 9.35
CA GLY A 407 28.15 -29.56 10.80
C GLY A 407 27.22 -30.50 11.57
N PHE A 408 26.41 -31.31 10.88
CA PHE A 408 25.62 -32.36 11.53
C PHE A 408 26.53 -33.53 11.93
N ARG A 409 26.17 -34.20 13.02
CA ARG A 409 26.84 -35.41 13.52
C ARG A 409 25.84 -36.55 13.63
N THR A 410 26.29 -37.76 13.35
CA THR A 410 25.49 -38.97 13.55
C THR A 410 25.29 -39.20 15.05
N ASP A 411 24.06 -39.52 15.44
CA ASP A 411 23.66 -39.77 16.83
C ASP A 411 23.31 -41.24 17.03
N GLU A 412 22.43 -41.77 16.17
CA GLU A 412 21.85 -43.11 16.28
C GLU A 412 21.71 -43.76 14.89
N LYS A 413 21.75 -45.09 14.84
CA LYS A 413 21.38 -45.89 13.65
C LYS A 413 20.09 -46.64 13.91
N ARG A 414 19.19 -46.67 12.95
CA ARG A 414 17.94 -47.45 13.01
C ARG A 414 17.57 -48.00 11.63
N LEU A 415 16.59 -48.89 11.60
CA LEU A 415 15.95 -49.34 10.36
C LEU A 415 14.68 -48.51 10.14
N ASP A 416 14.50 -47.99 8.93
CA ASP A 416 13.28 -47.30 8.54
C ASP A 416 12.11 -48.30 8.48
N GLY A 417 11.00 -47.96 9.12
CA GLY A 417 9.85 -48.87 9.26
C GLY A 417 9.07 -49.10 7.97
N SER A 418 9.21 -48.21 6.97
CA SER A 418 8.46 -48.26 5.72
C SER A 418 9.22 -48.97 4.60
N THR A 419 10.54 -48.75 4.53
CA THR A 419 11.41 -49.27 3.46
C THR A 419 12.30 -50.42 3.92
N GLY A 420 12.48 -50.60 5.25
CA GLY A 420 13.40 -51.60 5.83
C GLY A 420 14.88 -51.25 5.66
N GLN A 421 15.20 -50.06 5.15
CA GLN A 421 16.57 -49.62 4.90
C GLN A 421 17.21 -49.01 6.14
N GLN A 422 18.54 -49.06 6.23
CA GLN A 422 19.24 -48.49 7.36
C GLN A 422 19.32 -46.96 7.25
N GLU A 423 19.03 -46.24 8.32
CA GLU A 423 19.16 -44.78 8.36
C GLU A 423 19.90 -44.29 9.60
N TYR A 424 20.58 -43.16 9.43
CA TYR A 424 21.24 -42.42 10.49
C TYR A 424 20.34 -41.28 10.96
N ARG A 425 20.11 -41.21 12.26
CA ARG A 425 19.68 -39.96 12.89
C ARG A 425 20.89 -39.03 12.98
N MET A 426 20.76 -37.84 12.40
CA MET A 426 21.79 -36.80 12.48
C MET A 426 21.28 -35.61 13.26
N MET A 427 22.18 -34.96 14.02
CA MET A 427 21.87 -33.78 14.81
C MET A 427 22.86 -32.64 14.56
N TRP A 428 22.34 -31.43 14.57
CA TRP A 428 23.11 -30.19 14.62
C TRP A 428 22.67 -29.35 15.81
N ARG A 429 23.61 -28.63 16.41
CA ARG A 429 23.35 -27.67 17.49
C ARG A 429 24.07 -26.37 17.17
N LYS A 430 23.42 -25.25 17.48
CA LYS A 430 24.04 -23.93 17.38
C LYS A 430 25.26 -23.86 18.30
N GLY A 431 26.35 -23.33 17.76
CA GLY A 431 27.65 -23.22 18.43
C GLY A 431 27.80 -21.97 19.27
#